data_AF-A0A834XMT1-F1
#
_entry.id   AF-A0A834XMT1-F1
#
_cell.length_a   1.000
_cell.length_b   1.000
_cell.length_c   1.000
_cell.angle_alpha   90.00
_cell.angle_beta   90.00
_cell.angle_gamma   90.00
#
_symmetry.space_group_name_H-M   'P 1'
#
loop_
_entity.id
_entity.type
_entity.pdbx_description
1 polymer ?
#
loop_
_entity_poly.entity_id
_entity_poly.type
_entity_poly.pdbx_seq_one_letter_code
_entity_poly.pdbx_strand_id
1 'polypeptide(L)'
;MIRVVCIKDVNLKLPSGRPSKESTELFSHLSTLFDEQKADINKSIEEKLKEHYISQAEISTKFRADVVELIDDKINDKINNKADNLRQEIKIDIKNELTVVKDQLTEISDNYNTRIEQCETGIAESKRLIDSITCKFNAIENLSVDNTKLINEEIGDRIERMNNIIAVGIPEAPGENLSIDERKKLDRAYPKSIAYAPIGSSELSLAYSNRSAVLFKARLYEDCLLDIERAFKSTGYPDKLKTKLLIRQSLCLKALNLNSRLE
;
A
#
# COMPACT_ATOMS: atom_id res chain seq x y z
N MET A 1 30.39 61.89 67.74
CA MET A 1 29.74 62.40 68.97
C MET A 1 30.47 63.69 69.38
N ILE A 2 30.15 64.82 68.75
CA ILE A 2 30.75 66.12 69.11
C ILE A 2 29.84 66.71 70.19
N ARG A 3 30.36 66.87 71.41
CA ARG A 3 29.65 67.55 72.50
C ARG A 3 29.50 69.03 72.12
N VAL A 4 28.27 69.51 72.03
CA VAL A 4 27.95 70.93 72.00
C VAL A 4 28.51 71.51 73.30
N VAL A 5 29.60 72.28 73.20
CA VAL A 5 30.09 73.08 74.33
C VAL A 5 29.10 74.23 74.45
N CYS A 6 28.07 74.06 75.28
CA CYS A 6 27.30 75.21 75.76
C CYS A 6 28.30 76.21 76.32
N ILE A 7 28.25 77.46 75.85
CA ILE A 7 28.91 78.59 76.49
C ILE A 7 28.28 78.69 77.89
N LYS A 8 28.91 78.04 78.87
CA LYS A 8 28.54 78.11 80.28
C LYS A 8 29.06 79.42 80.82
N ASP A 9 28.12 80.30 81.12
CA ASP A 9 28.15 81.38 82.09
C ASP A 9 29.46 82.16 82.20
N VAL A 10 29.56 83.24 81.41
CA VAL A 10 30.49 84.34 81.70
C VAL A 10 29.96 85.06 82.94
N ASN A 11 30.46 84.66 84.12
CA ASN A 11 30.00 85.19 85.39
C ASN A 11 30.75 86.51 85.70
N LEU A 12 30.20 87.64 85.25
CA LEU A 12 30.70 88.97 85.54
C LEU A 12 30.46 89.31 87.02
N LYS A 13 31.53 89.29 87.84
CA LYS A 13 31.47 89.76 89.25
C LYS A 13 31.22 91.27 89.30
N LEU A 14 30.10 91.67 89.90
CA LEU A 14 29.74 93.07 90.15
C LEU A 14 30.55 93.66 91.34
N PRO A 15 30.91 94.96 91.30
CA PRO A 15 31.58 95.64 92.41
C PRO A 15 30.63 95.86 93.61
N SER A 16 31.19 95.85 94.82
CA SER A 16 30.50 95.72 96.12
C SER A 16 29.81 96.98 96.64
N GLY A 17 29.06 97.70 95.80
CA GLY A 17 28.26 98.88 96.20
C GLY A 17 26.79 98.76 95.75
N ARG A 18 25.84 99.34 96.51
CA ARG A 18 24.40 99.32 96.18
C ARG A 18 24.19 100.08 94.86
N PRO A 19 23.83 99.40 93.76
CA PRO A 19 23.71 100.04 92.45
C PRO A 19 22.56 101.05 92.42
N SER A 20 22.70 102.13 91.66
CA SER A 20 21.60 103.06 91.39
C SER A 20 20.50 102.37 90.57
N LYS A 21 19.26 102.86 90.63
CA LYS A 21 18.13 102.31 89.83
C LYS A 21 18.47 102.22 88.34
N GLU A 22 19.07 103.27 87.79
CA GLU A 22 19.48 103.36 86.38
C GLU A 22 20.56 102.33 86.01
N SER A 23 21.54 102.09 86.89
CA SER A 23 22.56 101.05 86.66
C SER A 23 21.98 99.63 86.69
N THR A 24 20.96 99.40 87.51
CA THR A 24 20.28 98.10 87.60
C THR A 24 19.43 97.84 86.34
N GLU A 25 18.76 98.87 85.81
CA GLU A 25 18.01 98.79 84.55
C GLU A 25 18.94 98.57 83.34
N LEU A 26 20.08 99.26 83.28
CA LEU A 26 21.09 99.05 82.23
C LEU A 26 21.67 97.63 82.25
N PHE A 27 22.00 97.10 83.43
CA PHE A 27 22.47 95.71 83.56
C PHE A 27 21.40 94.69 83.15
N SER A 28 20.14 94.91 83.54
CA SER A 28 19.01 94.08 83.14
C SER A 28 18.85 94.08 81.61
N HIS A 29 18.91 95.25 80.97
CA HIS A 29 18.79 95.40 79.53
C HIS A 29 19.95 94.77 78.75
N LEU A 30 21.19 94.93 79.24
CA LEU A 30 22.36 94.27 78.66
C LEU A 30 22.27 92.75 78.81
N SER A 31 21.82 92.23 79.96
CA SER A 31 21.63 90.79 80.15
C SER A 31 20.61 90.21 79.18
N THR A 32 19.46 90.89 78.99
CA THR A 32 18.45 90.45 78.02
C THR A 32 18.99 90.47 76.59
N LEU A 33 19.75 91.50 76.19
CA LEU A 33 20.39 91.56 74.87
C LEU A 33 21.42 90.44 74.68
N PHE A 34 22.19 90.09 75.71
CA PHE A 34 23.14 88.97 75.67
C PHE A 34 22.43 87.63 75.53
N ASP A 35 21.32 87.43 76.25
CA ASP A 35 20.53 86.20 76.17
C ASP A 35 19.85 86.05 74.79
N GLU A 36 19.33 87.14 74.22
CA GLU A 36 18.79 87.20 72.86
C GLU A 36 19.86 86.86 71.81
N GLN A 37 21.03 87.52 71.86
CA GLN A 37 22.13 87.22 70.94
C GLN A 37 22.62 85.76 71.08
N LYS A 38 22.67 85.23 72.30
CA LYS A 38 23.05 83.83 72.56
C LYS A 38 22.01 82.86 71.96
N ALA A 39 20.72 83.17 72.07
CA ALA A 39 19.65 82.38 71.48
C ALA A 39 19.74 82.37 69.95
N ASP A 40 19.98 83.53 69.33
CA ASP A 40 20.14 83.65 67.87
C ASP A 40 21.36 82.88 67.36
N ILE A 41 22.51 82.99 68.04
CA ILE A 41 23.72 82.25 67.69
C ILE A 41 23.47 80.74 67.82
N ASN A 42 22.86 80.27 68.91
CA ASN A 42 22.56 78.85 69.09
C ASN A 42 21.62 78.32 68.02
N LYS A 43 20.57 79.08 67.67
CA LYS A 43 19.65 78.71 66.58
C LYS A 43 20.39 78.60 65.24
N SER A 44 21.25 79.56 64.91
CA SER A 44 22.06 79.51 63.69
C SER A 44 23.03 78.33 63.66
N ILE A 45 23.64 77.98 64.81
CA ILE A 45 24.51 76.80 64.94
C ILE A 45 23.70 75.51 64.75
N GLU A 46 22.52 75.41 65.37
CA GLU A 46 21.63 74.24 65.22
C GLU A 46 21.16 74.05 63.78
N GLU A 47 20.80 75.13 63.08
CA GLU A 47 20.43 75.10 61.66
C GLU A 47 21.60 74.60 60.80
N LYS A 48 22.80 75.17 60.96
CA LYS A 48 24.01 74.72 60.23
C LYS A 48 24.39 73.28 60.54
N LEU A 49 24.22 72.84 61.80
CA LEU A 49 24.45 71.44 62.18
C LEU A 49 23.44 70.52 61.49
N LYS A 50 22.16 70.88 61.46
CA LYS A 50 21.11 70.12 60.74
C LYS A 50 21.44 70.01 59.25
N GLU A 51 21.78 71.12 58.60
CA GLU A 51 22.20 71.14 57.20
C GLU A 51 23.41 70.23 56.94
N HIS A 52 24.42 70.28 57.82
CA HIS A 52 25.59 69.40 57.71
C HIS A 52 25.21 67.91 57.84
N TYR A 53 24.35 67.56 58.80
CA TYR A 53 23.90 66.17 58.98
C TYR A 53 23.04 65.69 57.80
N ILE A 54 22.18 66.54 57.25
CA ILE A 54 21.38 66.22 56.05
C ILE A 54 22.32 65.97 54.86
N SER A 55 23.27 66.87 54.62
CA SER A 55 24.25 66.72 53.52
C SER A 55 25.10 65.45 53.68
N GLN A 56 25.56 65.13 54.90
CA GLN A 56 26.26 63.87 55.19
C GLN A 56 25.39 62.64 54.90
N ALA A 57 24.10 62.68 55.27
CA ALA A 57 23.17 61.60 54.99
C ALA A 57 22.95 61.42 53.48
N GLU A 58 22.79 62.51 52.72
CA GLU A 58 22.66 62.49 51.26
C GLU A 58 23.90 61.94 50.55
N ILE A 59 25.11 62.32 51.01
CA ILE A 59 26.37 61.75 50.49
C ILE A 59 26.42 60.25 50.79
N SER A 60 26.04 59.84 52.01
CA SER A 60 26.05 58.43 52.39
C SER A 60 25.02 57.61 51.62
N THR A 61 23.83 58.14 51.33
CA THR A 61 22.82 57.44 50.53
C THR A 61 23.24 57.33 49.08
N LYS A 62 23.79 58.40 48.51
CA LYS A 62 24.34 58.39 47.15
C LYS A 62 25.47 57.37 47.00
N PHE A 63 26.45 57.39 47.92
CA PHE A 63 27.55 56.41 47.88
C PHE A 63 27.05 54.96 47.99
N ARG A 64 26.03 54.69 48.83
CA ARG A 64 25.43 53.35 48.91
C ARG A 64 24.75 52.96 47.60
N ALA A 65 24.02 53.88 46.97
CA ALA A 65 23.37 53.63 45.69
C ALA A 65 24.41 53.29 44.60
N ASP A 66 25.46 54.12 44.47
CA ASP A 66 26.54 53.91 43.50
C ASP A 66 27.26 52.55 43.71
N VAL A 67 27.46 52.14 44.97
CA VAL A 67 28.08 50.85 45.30
C VAL A 67 27.15 49.68 44.95
N VAL A 68 25.85 49.80 45.22
CA VAL A 68 24.86 48.76 44.88
C VAL A 68 24.80 48.59 43.36
N GLU A 69 24.71 49.68 42.61
CA GLU A 69 24.69 49.67 41.14
C GLU A 69 25.94 48.98 40.57
N LEU A 70 27.14 49.34 41.07
CA LEU A 70 28.39 48.72 40.64
C LEU A 70 28.46 47.21 40.97
N ILE A 71 27.90 46.80 42.10
CA ILE A 71 27.85 45.38 42.49
C ILE A 71 26.88 44.62 41.59
N ASP A 72 25.69 45.17 41.36
CA ASP A 72 24.66 44.56 40.51
C ASP A 72 25.17 44.39 39.08
N ASP A 73 25.82 45.40 38.51
CA ASP A 73 26.45 45.32 37.18
C ASP A 73 27.48 44.18 37.11
N LYS A 74 28.40 44.11 38.10
CA LYS A 74 29.42 43.05 38.13
C LYS A 74 28.83 41.66 38.33
N ILE A 75 27.78 41.53 39.12
CA ILE A 75 27.09 40.26 39.33
C ILE A 75 26.38 39.85 38.04
N ASN A 76 25.65 40.77 37.41
CA ASN A 76 24.94 40.54 36.15
C ASN A 76 25.91 40.13 35.04
N ASP A 77 27.04 40.81 34.90
CA ASP A 77 28.07 40.45 33.92
C ASP A 77 28.61 39.03 34.14
N LYS A 78 28.86 38.64 35.39
CA LYS A 78 29.31 37.27 35.71
C LYS A 78 28.24 36.23 35.42
N ILE A 79 26.99 36.53 35.77
CA ILE A 79 25.85 35.65 35.51
C ILE A 79 25.68 35.46 34.00
N ASN A 80 25.68 36.54 33.23
CA ASN A 80 25.50 36.52 31.79
C ASN A 80 26.62 35.74 31.11
N ASN A 81 27.89 36.00 31.45
CA ASN A 81 29.02 35.26 30.91
C ASN A 81 28.94 33.75 31.22
N LYS A 82 28.54 33.38 32.44
CA LYS A 82 28.39 31.97 32.80
C LYS A 82 27.20 31.32 32.09
N ALA A 83 26.09 32.04 31.94
CA ALA A 83 24.93 31.59 31.19
C ALA A 83 25.27 31.37 29.70
N ASP A 84 26.05 32.27 29.09
CA ASP A 84 26.47 32.13 27.70
C ASP A 84 27.43 30.95 27.50
N ASN A 85 28.36 30.72 28.42
CA ASN A 85 29.22 29.53 28.38
C ASN A 85 28.41 28.23 28.46
N LEU A 86 27.48 28.13 29.42
CA LEU A 86 26.58 26.98 29.55
C LEU A 86 25.71 26.78 28.31
N ARG A 87 25.22 27.87 27.70
CA ARG A 87 24.46 27.80 26.43
C ARG A 87 25.30 27.23 25.30
N GLN A 88 26.59 27.59 25.21
CA GLN A 88 27.47 27.05 24.18
C GLN A 88 27.80 25.57 24.42
N GLU A 89 28.05 25.17 25.67
CA GLU A 89 28.27 23.76 26.04
C GLU A 89 27.06 22.90 25.69
N ILE A 90 25.86 23.29 26.14
CA ILE A 90 24.60 22.59 25.82
C ILE A 90 24.38 22.52 24.30
N LYS A 91 24.70 23.59 23.56
CA LYS A 91 24.57 23.62 22.10
C LYS A 91 25.52 22.63 21.42
N ILE A 92 26.75 22.48 21.92
CA ILE A 92 27.72 21.51 21.42
C ILE A 92 27.23 20.09 21.71
N ASP A 93 26.77 19.81 22.93
CA ASP A 93 26.28 18.49 23.33
C ASP A 93 25.07 18.06 22.49
N ILE A 94 24.06 18.94 22.36
CA ILE A 94 22.90 18.69 21.50
C ILE A 94 23.33 18.44 20.05
N LYS A 95 24.31 19.19 19.53
CA LYS A 95 24.80 19.00 18.17
C LYS A 95 25.48 17.64 18.00
N ASN A 96 26.25 17.20 19.00
CA ASN A 96 26.92 15.90 18.97
C ASN A 96 25.91 14.76 19.02
N GLU A 97 24.93 14.82 19.93
CA GLU A 97 23.84 13.84 20.00
C GLU A 97 23.03 13.78 18.70
N LEU A 98 22.71 14.94 18.11
CA LEU A 98 22.00 15.01 16.83
C LEU A 98 22.80 14.37 15.70
N THR A 99 24.13 14.51 15.68
CA THR A 99 24.99 13.83 14.70
C THR A 99 24.91 12.32 14.86
N VAL A 100 25.03 11.80 16.09
CA VAL A 100 24.92 10.35 16.36
C VAL A 100 23.57 9.79 15.88
N VAL A 101 22.47 10.49 16.21
CA VAL A 101 21.13 10.08 15.77
C VAL A 101 21.01 10.11 14.24
N LYS A 102 21.58 11.12 13.57
CA LYS A 102 21.60 11.18 12.10
C LYS A 102 22.35 10.01 11.49
N ASP A 103 23.53 9.68 12.01
CA ASP A 103 24.35 8.56 11.50
C ASP A 103 23.60 7.23 11.65
N GLN A 104 22.94 7.01 12.79
CA GLN A 104 22.09 5.83 13.03
C GLN A 104 20.90 5.77 12.05
N LEU A 105 20.25 6.91 11.78
CA LEU A 105 19.14 6.96 10.81
C LEU A 105 19.62 6.66 9.39
N THR A 106 20.80 7.14 9.01
CA THR A 106 21.41 6.84 7.72
C THR A 106 21.70 5.34 7.59
N GLU A 107 22.32 4.72 8.61
CA GLU A 107 22.59 3.28 8.61
C GLU A 107 21.30 2.45 8.47
N ILE A 108 20.25 2.82 9.21
CA ILE A 108 18.93 2.18 9.11
C ILE A 108 18.37 2.33 7.69
N SER A 109 18.43 3.54 7.11
CA SER A 109 17.96 3.81 5.76
C SER A 109 18.69 2.96 4.71
N ASP A 110 20.01 2.84 4.81
CA ASP A 110 20.82 2.05 3.88
C ASP A 110 20.51 0.55 3.98
N ASN A 111 20.26 0.05 5.18
CA ASN A 111 19.80 -1.33 5.39
C ASN A 111 18.44 -1.59 4.70
N TYR A 112 17.47 -0.70 4.89
CA TYR A 112 16.16 -0.82 4.23
C TYR A 112 16.28 -0.77 2.71
N ASN A 113 17.09 0.14 2.16
CA ASN A 113 17.33 0.23 0.72
C ASN A 113 17.93 -1.07 0.16
N THR A 114 18.93 -1.64 0.85
CA THR A 114 19.53 -2.93 0.47
C THR A 114 18.50 -4.05 0.43
N ARG A 115 17.60 -4.11 1.44
CA ARG A 115 16.53 -5.12 1.48
C ARG A 115 15.50 -4.94 0.37
N ILE A 116 15.19 -3.69 0.01
CA ILE A 116 14.30 -3.38 -1.11
C ILE A 116 14.92 -3.91 -2.42
N GLU A 117 16.19 -3.63 -2.68
CA GLU A 117 16.90 -4.08 -3.89
C GLU A 117 16.94 -5.62 -4.00
N GLN A 118 17.15 -6.32 -2.87
CA GLN A 118 17.08 -7.78 -2.81
C GLN A 118 15.68 -8.30 -3.17
N CYS A 119 14.62 -7.68 -2.64
CA CYS A 119 13.25 -8.03 -2.96
C CYS A 119 12.93 -7.78 -4.45
N GLU A 120 13.36 -6.65 -5.01
CA GLU A 120 13.16 -6.33 -6.43
C GLU A 120 13.84 -7.36 -7.34
N THR A 121 15.05 -7.79 -6.97
CA THR A 121 15.78 -8.86 -7.69
C THR A 121 15.00 -10.17 -7.64
N GLY A 122 14.51 -10.58 -6.46
CA GLY A 122 13.69 -11.80 -6.32
C GLY A 122 12.37 -11.73 -7.09
N ILE A 123 11.72 -10.56 -7.16
CA ILE A 123 10.53 -10.34 -7.99
C ILE A 123 10.87 -10.49 -9.47
N ALA A 124 12.01 -9.95 -9.93
CA ALA A 124 12.44 -10.05 -11.32
C ALA A 124 12.72 -11.52 -11.72
N GLU A 125 13.36 -12.30 -10.86
CA GLU A 125 13.57 -13.73 -11.06
C GLU A 125 12.26 -14.50 -11.13
N SER A 126 11.33 -14.21 -10.21
CA SER A 126 10.01 -14.83 -10.19
C SER A 126 9.22 -14.55 -11.46
N LYS A 127 9.28 -13.30 -11.98
CA LYS A 127 8.66 -12.94 -13.27
C LYS A 127 9.24 -13.75 -14.43
N ARG A 128 10.58 -13.88 -14.52
CA ARG A 128 11.23 -14.70 -15.55
C ARG A 128 10.78 -16.16 -15.51
N LEU A 129 10.60 -16.72 -14.31
CA LEU A 129 10.11 -18.08 -14.15
C LEU A 129 8.65 -18.21 -14.64
N ILE A 130 7.78 -17.26 -14.28
CA ILE A 130 6.39 -17.20 -14.74
C ILE A 130 6.34 -17.13 -16.28
N ASP A 131 7.15 -16.27 -16.89
CA ASP A 131 7.21 -16.13 -18.34
C ASP A 131 7.65 -17.45 -19.01
N SER A 132 8.67 -18.12 -18.45
CA SER A 132 9.12 -19.42 -18.94
C SER A 132 8.04 -20.50 -18.83
N ILE A 133 7.33 -20.56 -17.70
CA ILE A 133 6.22 -21.50 -17.49
C ILE A 133 5.10 -21.22 -18.47
N THR A 134 4.75 -19.95 -18.66
CA THR A 134 3.70 -19.51 -19.58
C THR A 134 4.03 -19.92 -21.03
N CYS A 135 5.27 -19.70 -21.48
CA CYS A 135 5.72 -20.17 -22.80
C CYS A 135 5.59 -21.69 -22.94
N LYS A 136 5.99 -22.47 -21.93
CA LYS A 136 5.87 -23.95 -21.96
C LYS A 136 4.41 -24.40 -21.99
N PHE A 137 3.55 -23.76 -21.21
CA PHE A 137 2.12 -24.04 -21.18
C PHE A 137 1.48 -23.82 -22.56
N ASN A 138 1.74 -22.66 -23.18
CA ASN A 138 1.22 -22.35 -24.51
C ASN A 138 1.73 -23.34 -25.58
N ALA A 139 2.98 -23.80 -25.47
CA ALA A 139 3.51 -24.81 -26.39
C ALA A 139 2.78 -26.16 -26.26
N ILE A 140 2.45 -26.58 -25.03
CA ILE A 140 1.68 -27.80 -24.78
C ILE A 140 0.26 -27.67 -25.33
N GLU A 141 -0.39 -26.51 -25.11
CA GLU A 141 -1.74 -26.24 -25.61
C GLU A 141 -1.80 -26.34 -27.14
N ASN A 142 -0.84 -25.73 -27.85
CA ASN A 142 -0.75 -25.81 -29.31
C ASN A 142 -0.54 -27.25 -29.80
N LEU A 143 0.36 -28.02 -29.18
CA LEU A 143 0.57 -29.42 -29.53
C LEU A 143 -0.70 -30.27 -29.33
N SER A 144 -1.49 -29.98 -28.29
CA SER A 144 -2.76 -30.66 -28.05
C SER A 144 -3.78 -30.38 -29.16
N VAL A 145 -3.85 -29.12 -29.62
CA VAL A 145 -4.74 -28.71 -30.72
C VAL A 145 -4.32 -29.40 -32.02
N ASP A 146 -3.03 -29.38 -32.35
CA ASP A 146 -2.49 -29.99 -33.58
C ASP A 146 -2.73 -31.50 -33.62
N ASN A 147 -2.47 -32.20 -32.49
CA ASN A 147 -2.73 -33.63 -32.39
C ASN A 147 -4.22 -33.96 -32.57
N THR A 148 -5.11 -33.14 -32.00
CA THR A 148 -6.56 -33.34 -32.14
C THR A 148 -7.00 -33.17 -33.60
N LYS A 149 -6.43 -32.19 -34.31
CA LYS A 149 -6.72 -31.95 -35.73
C LYS A 149 -6.26 -33.12 -36.61
N LEU A 150 -5.03 -33.59 -36.42
CA LEU A 150 -4.46 -34.73 -37.15
C LEU A 150 -5.29 -36.01 -36.96
N ILE A 151 -5.71 -36.30 -35.72
CA ILE A 151 -6.55 -37.46 -35.42
C ILE A 151 -7.89 -37.36 -36.15
N ASN A 152 -8.52 -36.19 -36.15
CA ASN A 152 -9.79 -35.99 -36.81
C ASN A 152 -9.69 -36.12 -38.34
N GLU A 153 -8.63 -35.60 -38.95
CA GLU A 153 -8.35 -35.73 -40.39
C GLU A 153 -8.10 -37.20 -40.77
N GLU A 154 -7.28 -37.94 -40.02
CA GLU A 154 -6.99 -39.35 -40.31
C GLU A 154 -8.23 -40.24 -40.16
N ILE A 155 -9.06 -39.99 -39.14
CA ILE A 155 -10.33 -40.70 -38.95
C ILE A 155 -11.29 -40.39 -40.10
N GLY A 156 -11.41 -39.12 -40.50
CA GLY A 156 -12.22 -38.69 -41.63
C GLY A 156 -11.86 -39.41 -42.93
N ASP A 157 -10.57 -39.39 -43.30
CA ASP A 157 -10.07 -40.04 -44.51
C ASP A 157 -10.26 -41.57 -44.51
N ARG A 158 -10.19 -42.20 -43.33
CA ARG A 158 -10.43 -43.65 -43.20
C ARG A 158 -11.91 -43.98 -43.39
N ILE A 159 -12.80 -43.17 -42.83
CA ILE A 159 -14.26 -43.32 -43.00
C ILE A 159 -14.63 -43.12 -44.47
N GLU A 160 -14.11 -42.09 -45.14
CA GLU A 160 -14.39 -41.83 -46.55
C GLU A 160 -13.91 -42.98 -47.45
N ARG A 161 -12.67 -43.47 -47.24
CA ARG A 161 -12.13 -44.63 -47.99
C ARG A 161 -12.96 -45.89 -47.77
N MET A 162 -13.38 -46.16 -46.55
CA MET A 162 -14.26 -47.29 -46.25
C MET A 162 -15.62 -47.15 -46.95
N ASN A 163 -16.22 -45.96 -46.94
CA ASN A 163 -17.49 -45.70 -47.62
C ASN A 163 -17.38 -45.82 -49.15
N ASN A 164 -16.28 -45.36 -49.75
CA ASN A 164 -16.05 -45.43 -51.19
C ASN A 164 -15.80 -46.87 -51.68
N ILE A 165 -15.06 -47.70 -50.94
CA ILE A 165 -14.89 -49.13 -51.27
C ILE A 165 -16.24 -49.86 -51.31
N ILE A 166 -17.20 -49.39 -50.52
CA ILE A 166 -18.50 -50.04 -50.36
C ILE A 166 -19.53 -49.54 -51.40
N ALA A 167 -19.42 -48.29 -51.86
CA ALA A 167 -20.35 -47.71 -52.84
C ALA A 167 -20.20 -48.30 -54.26
N VAL A 168 -19.05 -48.89 -54.57
CA VAL A 168 -18.77 -49.46 -55.90
C VAL A 168 -19.38 -50.86 -56.01
N GLY A 169 -20.59 -50.95 -56.54
CA GLY A 169 -21.00 -52.13 -57.31
C GLY A 169 -22.03 -53.08 -56.69
N ILE A 170 -22.90 -52.65 -55.76
CA ILE A 170 -24.00 -53.50 -55.29
C ILE A 170 -25.26 -53.26 -56.14
N PRO A 171 -25.63 -54.14 -57.10
CA PRO A 171 -26.89 -54.03 -57.83
C PRO A 171 -28.11 -53.99 -56.91
N GLU A 172 -29.10 -53.17 -57.27
CA GLU A 172 -30.32 -52.89 -56.49
C GLU A 172 -31.42 -53.96 -56.66
N ALA A 173 -31.15 -55.01 -57.44
CA ALA A 173 -32.06 -56.14 -57.63
C ALA A 173 -31.67 -57.32 -56.72
N PRO A 174 -32.65 -58.08 -56.18
CA PRO A 174 -32.38 -59.37 -55.56
C PRO A 174 -32.04 -60.39 -56.65
N GLY A 175 -30.77 -60.44 -57.05
CA GLY A 175 -30.27 -61.32 -58.09
C GLY A 175 -28.75 -61.41 -58.02
N GLU A 176 -28.24 -62.64 -58.11
CA GLU A 176 -26.90 -63.14 -57.73
C GLU A 176 -26.60 -63.12 -56.23
N ASN A 177 -26.36 -64.33 -55.68
CA ASN A 177 -25.81 -64.50 -54.35
C ASN A 177 -24.41 -63.87 -54.33
N LEU A 178 -24.18 -62.92 -53.41
CA LEU A 178 -22.83 -62.46 -53.08
C LEU A 178 -21.96 -63.68 -52.81
N SER A 179 -20.76 -63.70 -53.39
CA SER A 179 -19.79 -64.76 -53.10
C SER A 179 -19.47 -64.77 -51.59
N ILE A 180 -19.05 -65.92 -51.07
CA ILE A 180 -18.72 -66.08 -49.65
C ILE A 180 -17.64 -65.06 -49.22
N ASP A 181 -16.70 -64.74 -50.11
CA ASP A 181 -15.62 -63.80 -49.82
C ASP A 181 -16.08 -62.34 -49.82
N GLU A 182 -16.99 -61.96 -50.72
CA GLU A 182 -17.62 -60.63 -50.71
C GLU A 182 -18.46 -60.43 -49.47
N ARG A 183 -19.23 -61.45 -49.04
CA ARG A 183 -20.00 -61.43 -47.80
C ARG A 183 -19.10 -61.25 -46.58
N LYS A 184 -18.03 -62.04 -46.46
CA LYS A 184 -17.05 -61.93 -45.37
C LYS A 184 -16.30 -60.59 -45.35
N LYS A 185 -16.09 -59.97 -46.51
CA LYS A 185 -15.45 -58.65 -46.61
C LYS A 185 -16.39 -57.56 -46.09
N LEU A 186 -17.66 -57.62 -46.45
CA LEU A 186 -18.72 -56.71 -45.98
C LEU A 186 -19.01 -56.85 -44.49
N ASP A 187 -19.15 -58.07 -43.98
CA ASP A 187 -19.41 -58.34 -42.55
C ASP A 187 -18.34 -57.73 -41.64
N ARG A 188 -17.09 -57.63 -42.14
CA ARG A 188 -15.97 -57.03 -41.39
C ARG A 188 -15.84 -55.52 -41.60
N ALA A 189 -16.36 -54.97 -42.70
CA ALA A 189 -16.19 -53.57 -43.05
C ALA A 189 -17.24 -52.67 -42.36
N TYR A 190 -18.51 -53.08 -42.33
CA TYR A 190 -19.58 -52.20 -41.82
C TYR A 190 -19.60 -51.96 -40.31
N PRO A 191 -19.34 -52.96 -39.44
CA PRO A 191 -19.30 -52.69 -38.01
C PRO A 191 -18.22 -51.65 -37.68
N LYS A 192 -17.10 -51.66 -38.42
CA LYS A 192 -16.06 -50.65 -38.29
C LYS A 192 -16.51 -49.29 -38.82
N SER A 193 -17.12 -49.20 -40.00
CA SER A 193 -17.58 -47.90 -40.53
C SER A 193 -18.64 -47.26 -39.63
N ILE A 194 -19.54 -48.06 -39.05
CA ILE A 194 -20.56 -47.58 -38.10
C ILE A 194 -19.92 -47.16 -36.77
N ALA A 195 -18.95 -47.92 -36.25
CA ALA A 195 -18.29 -47.62 -34.98
C ALA A 195 -17.39 -46.38 -35.03
N TYR A 196 -16.77 -46.09 -36.18
CA TYR A 196 -15.89 -44.92 -36.34
C TYR A 196 -16.63 -43.67 -36.81
N ALA A 197 -17.81 -43.79 -37.42
CA ALA A 197 -18.55 -42.63 -37.89
C ALA A 197 -19.08 -41.79 -36.71
N PRO A 198 -18.86 -40.46 -36.70
CA PRO A 198 -19.37 -39.60 -35.65
C PRO A 198 -20.90 -39.69 -35.52
N ILE A 199 -21.40 -39.62 -34.29
CA ILE A 199 -22.85 -39.69 -34.03
C ILE A 199 -23.55 -38.53 -34.74
N GLY A 200 -24.60 -38.83 -35.51
CA GLY A 200 -25.37 -37.83 -36.27
C GLY A 200 -24.70 -37.32 -37.54
N SER A 201 -23.57 -37.90 -37.96
CA SER A 201 -22.89 -37.53 -39.21
C SER A 201 -23.56 -38.14 -40.45
N SER A 202 -23.32 -37.52 -41.61
CA SER A 202 -23.79 -38.05 -42.91
C SER A 202 -23.11 -39.39 -43.27
N GLU A 203 -21.89 -39.58 -42.78
CA GLU A 203 -21.06 -40.76 -42.91
C GLU A 203 -21.68 -41.94 -42.17
N LEU A 204 -22.23 -41.70 -40.98
CA LEU A 204 -22.98 -42.71 -40.23
C LEU A 204 -24.25 -43.11 -40.98
N SER A 205 -24.97 -42.14 -41.55
CA SER A 205 -26.15 -42.38 -42.39
C SER A 205 -25.82 -43.25 -43.61
N LEU A 206 -24.71 -42.94 -44.28
CA LEU A 206 -24.21 -43.68 -45.43
C LEU A 206 -23.75 -45.09 -45.04
N ALA A 207 -23.09 -45.25 -43.89
CA ALA A 207 -22.67 -46.55 -43.38
C ALA A 207 -23.88 -47.49 -43.14
N TYR A 208 -24.95 -46.98 -42.50
CA TYR A 208 -26.20 -47.74 -42.34
C TYR A 208 -26.90 -48.04 -43.68
N SER A 209 -26.99 -47.03 -44.55
CA SER A 209 -27.56 -47.20 -45.89
C SER A 209 -26.83 -48.27 -46.69
N ASN A 210 -25.51 -48.27 -46.66
CA ASN A 210 -24.72 -49.25 -47.36
C ASN A 210 -24.83 -50.65 -46.73
N ARG A 211 -24.82 -50.77 -45.39
CA ARG A 211 -25.03 -52.08 -44.72
C ARG A 211 -26.38 -52.68 -45.08
N SER A 212 -27.43 -51.86 -45.15
CA SER A 212 -28.76 -52.34 -45.57
C SER A 212 -28.77 -52.90 -47.00
N ALA A 213 -27.93 -52.40 -47.92
CA ALA A 213 -27.82 -52.95 -49.27
C ALA A 213 -27.36 -54.41 -49.29
N VAL A 214 -26.49 -54.73 -48.34
CA VAL A 214 -25.87 -56.04 -48.22
C VAL A 214 -26.79 -57.01 -47.51
N LEU A 215 -27.42 -56.56 -46.43
CA LEU A 215 -28.44 -57.33 -45.72
C LEU A 215 -29.59 -57.70 -46.66
N PHE A 216 -30.01 -56.76 -47.52
CA PHE A 216 -31.01 -57.01 -48.56
C PHE A 216 -30.60 -58.15 -49.51
N LYS A 217 -29.36 -58.14 -50.02
CA LYS A 217 -28.85 -59.22 -50.88
C LYS A 217 -28.68 -60.54 -50.14
N ALA A 218 -28.31 -60.49 -48.86
CA ALA A 218 -28.22 -61.66 -48.00
C ALA A 218 -29.60 -62.23 -47.62
N ARG A 219 -30.69 -61.58 -48.04
CA ARG A 219 -32.09 -61.90 -47.70
C ARG A 219 -32.40 -61.79 -46.21
N LEU A 220 -31.62 -61.00 -45.48
CA LEU A 220 -31.86 -60.63 -44.08
C LEU A 220 -32.70 -59.35 -44.06
N TYR A 221 -33.98 -59.49 -44.40
CA TYR A 221 -34.84 -58.34 -44.71
C TYR A 221 -35.19 -57.52 -43.48
N GLU A 222 -35.33 -58.14 -42.31
CA GLU A 222 -35.62 -57.49 -41.03
C GLU A 222 -34.45 -56.59 -40.60
N ASP A 223 -33.23 -57.12 -40.59
CA ASP A 223 -32.03 -56.36 -40.27
C ASP A 223 -31.79 -55.24 -41.29
N CYS A 224 -32.08 -55.50 -42.57
CA CYS A 224 -32.03 -54.48 -43.60
C CYS A 224 -32.98 -53.30 -43.29
N LEU A 225 -34.21 -53.58 -42.84
CA LEU A 225 -35.18 -52.54 -42.49
C LEU A 225 -34.74 -51.71 -41.29
N LEU A 226 -34.15 -52.34 -40.28
CA LEU A 226 -33.59 -51.63 -39.11
C LEU A 226 -32.50 -50.65 -39.51
N ASP A 227 -31.62 -51.02 -40.44
CA ASP A 227 -30.57 -50.13 -40.90
C ASP A 227 -31.07 -49.02 -41.82
N ILE A 228 -32.11 -49.30 -42.62
CA ILE A 228 -32.79 -48.25 -43.40
C ILE A 228 -33.40 -47.20 -42.44
N GLU A 229 -34.05 -47.65 -41.37
CA GLU A 229 -34.62 -46.74 -40.36
C GLU A 229 -33.54 -45.90 -39.67
N ARG A 230 -32.43 -46.53 -39.28
CA ARG A 230 -31.27 -45.84 -38.68
C ARG A 230 -30.67 -44.80 -39.64
N ALA A 231 -30.57 -45.12 -40.92
CA ALA A 231 -30.10 -44.19 -41.95
C ALA A 231 -31.04 -42.99 -42.13
N PHE A 232 -32.36 -43.17 -42.04
CA PHE A 232 -33.33 -42.06 -42.09
C PHE A 232 -33.33 -41.19 -40.84
N LYS A 233 -33.09 -41.78 -39.67
CA LYS A 233 -33.06 -41.06 -38.38
C LYS A 233 -31.82 -40.17 -38.22
N SER A 234 -30.72 -40.51 -38.89
CA SER A 234 -29.50 -39.70 -38.85
C SER A 234 -29.63 -38.41 -39.67
N THR A 235 -29.13 -37.31 -39.12
CA THR A 235 -29.08 -36.00 -39.77
C THR A 235 -28.09 -36.02 -40.94
N GLY A 236 -28.56 -35.67 -42.15
CA GLY A 236 -27.68 -35.45 -43.30
C GLY A 236 -27.60 -36.57 -44.34
N TYR A 237 -28.52 -37.55 -44.33
CA TYR A 237 -28.56 -38.53 -45.43
C TYR A 237 -28.93 -37.85 -46.77
N PRO A 238 -28.13 -37.99 -47.85
CA PRO A 238 -28.34 -37.26 -49.09
C PRO A 238 -29.68 -37.57 -49.77
N ASP A 239 -30.46 -36.53 -50.11
CA ASP A 239 -31.78 -36.67 -50.74
C ASP A 239 -31.75 -37.53 -52.01
N LYS A 240 -30.71 -37.34 -52.84
CA LYS A 240 -30.48 -38.11 -54.08
C LYS A 240 -30.35 -39.63 -53.86
N LEU A 241 -30.05 -40.06 -52.63
CA LEU A 241 -29.89 -41.48 -52.28
C LEU A 241 -31.10 -42.04 -51.50
N LYS A 242 -32.08 -41.20 -51.11
CA LYS A 242 -33.28 -41.64 -50.38
C LYS A 242 -34.13 -42.59 -51.21
N THR A 243 -34.25 -42.33 -52.51
CA THR A 243 -34.99 -43.19 -53.44
C THR A 243 -34.49 -44.64 -53.39
N LYS A 244 -33.17 -44.85 -53.31
CA LYS A 244 -32.57 -46.19 -53.23
C LYS A 244 -32.94 -46.92 -51.95
N LEU A 245 -32.96 -46.22 -50.81
CA LEU A 245 -33.39 -46.79 -49.53
C LEU A 245 -34.87 -47.13 -49.52
N LEU A 246 -35.72 -46.24 -50.06
CA LEU A 246 -37.16 -46.47 -50.14
C LEU A 246 -37.50 -47.66 -51.04
N ILE A 247 -36.83 -47.79 -52.20
CA ILE A 247 -36.98 -48.97 -53.08
C ILE A 247 -36.62 -50.23 -52.29
N ARG A 248 -35.45 -50.27 -51.64
CA ARG A 248 -35.02 -51.41 -50.84
C ARG A 248 -36.00 -51.74 -49.71
N GLN A 249 -36.49 -50.72 -49.00
CA GLN A 249 -37.48 -50.86 -47.94
C GLN A 249 -38.75 -51.53 -48.45
N SER A 250 -39.28 -51.04 -49.58
CA SER A 250 -40.49 -51.59 -50.21
C SER A 250 -40.31 -53.06 -50.61
N LEU A 251 -39.13 -53.43 -51.13
CA LEU A 251 -38.83 -54.79 -51.55
C LEU A 251 -38.66 -55.74 -50.36
N CYS A 252 -38.00 -55.30 -49.28
CA CYS A 252 -37.93 -56.05 -48.02
C CYS A 252 -39.32 -56.36 -47.47
N LEU A 253 -40.18 -55.35 -47.36
CA LEU A 253 -41.54 -55.50 -46.85
C LEU A 253 -42.36 -56.46 -47.71
N LYS A 254 -42.21 -56.40 -49.04
CA LYS A 254 -42.85 -57.34 -49.96
C LYS A 254 -42.35 -58.77 -49.73
N ALA A 255 -41.05 -58.99 -49.56
CA ALA A 255 -40.47 -60.31 -49.34
C ALA A 255 -40.94 -60.93 -48.00
N LEU A 256 -40.99 -60.13 -46.93
CA LEU A 256 -41.47 -60.58 -45.62
C LEU A 256 -42.96 -60.94 -45.64
N ASN A 257 -43.78 -60.17 -46.36
CA ASN A 257 -45.21 -60.46 -46.54
C ASN A 257 -45.50 -61.68 -47.43
N LEU A 258 -44.53 -62.10 -48.26
CA LEU A 258 -44.63 -63.32 -49.08
C LEU A 258 -44.23 -64.55 -48.27
N ASN A 259 -43.24 -64.44 -47.38
CA ASN A 259 -42.83 -65.54 -46.51
C ASN A 259 -43.90 -65.88 -45.46
N SER A 260 -44.60 -64.88 -44.91
CA SER A 260 -45.68 -65.09 -43.93
C SER A 260 -46.95 -65.74 -44.51
N ARG A 261 -47.03 -65.93 -45.84
CA ARG A 261 -48.12 -66.62 -46.53
C ARG A 261 -47.75 -68.04 -47.02
N LEU A 262 -46.49 -68.44 -46.85
CA LEU A 262 -45.95 -69.73 -47.31
C LEU A 262 -45.63 -70.69 -46.14
N GLU A 263 -45.93 -70.30 -44.90
CA GLU A 263 -45.95 -71.13 -43.69
C GLU A 263 -47.39 -71.47 -43.30
#